data_AF-A0A7Y5R2H7-F1
#
_entry.id   AF-A0A7Y5R2H7-F1
#
_cell.length_a   1.000
_cell.length_b   1.000
_cell.length_c   1.000
_cell.angle_alpha   90.00
_cell.angle_beta   90.00
_cell.angle_gamma   90.00
#
_symmetry.space_group_name_H-M   'P 1'
#
loop_
_entity.id
_entity.type
_entity.pdbx_description
1 polymer ?
#
loop_
_entity_poly.entity_id
_entity_poly.type
_entity_poly.pdbx_seq_one_letter_code
_entity_poly.pdbx_strand_id
1 'polypeptide(L)'
;MPSEIKIPLRALNESVIRDLQEKYPEAEISVELHQDRNKAPLSEAYFWEIISLLDWSKVGDDEAIVEPAIARLVTGSIRHIFEFADLLSEKLYALDGRKYALHIGEDSWKADHYFSVDNFLYARCCVVANGKDLYDKVLQDPAQMPRDLTFEELLYIPSEAYERKTGKHYDYTPAYPIETYSNQAGWKDAQ
;
A
#
# COMPACT_ATOMS: atom_id res chain seq x y z
N MET A 1 31.90 14.27 23.63
CA MET A 1 32.01 14.68 22.21
C MET A 1 31.28 13.63 21.40
N PRO A 2 30.40 14.00 20.45
CA PRO A 2 29.74 13.02 19.60
C PRO A 2 30.78 12.30 18.74
N SER A 3 30.72 10.96 18.72
CA SER A 3 31.54 10.13 17.85
C SER A 3 30.74 9.80 16.60
N GLU A 4 31.25 10.13 15.42
CA GLU A 4 30.59 9.85 14.14
C GLU A 4 31.02 8.46 13.64
N ILE A 5 30.05 7.57 13.39
CA ILE A 5 30.28 6.23 12.81
C ILE A 5 29.66 6.22 11.41
N LYS A 6 30.49 6.03 10.37
CA LYS A 6 30.03 5.91 8.98
C LYS A 6 30.05 4.46 8.53
N ILE A 7 28.88 3.89 8.31
CA ILE A 7 28.72 2.51 7.82
C ILE A 7 28.03 2.56 6.45
N PRO A 8 28.60 1.96 5.40
CA PRO A 8 27.91 1.89 4.12
C PRO A 8 26.68 0.98 4.26
N LEU A 9 25.54 1.39 3.71
CA LEU A 9 24.26 0.66 3.88
C LEU A 9 24.36 -0.84 3.55
N ARG A 10 25.14 -1.20 2.52
CA ARG A 10 25.38 -2.61 2.13
C ARG A 10 26.08 -3.47 3.20
N ALA A 11 26.74 -2.85 4.17
CA ALA A 11 27.39 -3.52 5.29
C ALA A 11 26.53 -3.50 6.55
N LEU A 12 25.43 -2.73 6.58
CA LEU A 12 24.48 -2.73 7.68
C LEU A 12 23.66 -4.01 7.61
N ASN A 13 23.76 -4.83 8.66
CA ASN A 13 23.02 -6.08 8.82
C ASN A 13 22.76 -6.31 10.31
N GLU A 14 22.01 -7.36 10.63
CA GLU A 14 21.61 -7.67 12.00
C GLU A 14 22.81 -7.80 12.97
N SER A 15 23.90 -8.45 12.55
CA SER A 15 25.10 -8.59 13.37
C SER A 15 25.75 -7.23 13.66
N VAL A 16 25.84 -6.36 12.65
CA VAL A 16 26.41 -5.02 12.82
C VAL A 16 25.52 -4.17 13.73
N ILE A 17 24.19 -4.27 13.60
CA ILE A 17 23.24 -3.57 14.49
C ILE A 17 23.40 -4.06 15.93
N ARG A 18 23.51 -5.38 16.13
CA ARG A 18 23.70 -5.99 17.45
C ARG A 18 25.00 -5.50 18.11
N ASP A 19 26.10 -5.50 17.36
CA ASP A 19 27.39 -4.97 17.85
C ASP A 19 27.30 -3.49 18.25
N LEU A 20 26.53 -2.68 17.52
CA LEU A 20 26.32 -1.27 17.85
C LEU A 20 25.49 -1.11 19.13
N GLN A 21 24.43 -1.91 19.29
CA GLN A 21 23.59 -1.91 20.49
C GLN A 21 24.37 -2.30 21.75
N GLU A 22 25.23 -3.32 21.66
CA GLU A 22 26.06 -3.76 22.80
C GLU A 22 27.14 -2.73 23.18
N LYS A 23 27.78 -2.09 22.20
CA LYS A 23 28.85 -1.12 22.44
C LYS A 23 28.34 0.25 22.85
N TYR A 24 27.15 0.64 22.40
CA TYR A 24 26.59 1.99 22.56
C TYR A 24 25.09 1.95 22.89
N PRO A 25 24.68 1.41 24.05
CA PRO A 25 23.27 1.16 24.37
C PRO A 25 22.39 2.42 24.45
N GLU A 26 22.99 3.56 24.79
CA GLU A 26 22.29 4.85 24.93
C GLU A 26 22.52 5.79 23.71
N ALA A 27 23.13 5.29 22.63
CA ALA A 27 23.41 6.11 21.46
C ALA A 27 22.22 6.17 20.49
N GLU A 28 22.03 7.32 19.87
CA GLU A 28 21.06 7.51 18.78
C GLU A 28 21.75 7.33 17.42
N ILE A 29 21.08 6.66 16.48
CA ILE A 29 21.55 6.52 15.10
C ILE A 29 20.93 7.64 14.26
N SER A 30 21.77 8.43 13.60
CA SER A 30 21.37 9.37 12.54
C SER A 30 21.72 8.80 11.17
N VAL A 31 20.75 8.73 10.27
CA VAL A 31 20.95 8.24 8.90
C VAL A 31 20.90 9.42 7.93
N GLU A 32 22.04 9.79 7.37
CA GLU A 32 22.11 10.76 6.28
C GLU A 32 22.05 10.04 4.92
N LEU A 33 20.94 10.21 4.22
CA LEU A 33 20.71 9.60 2.92
C LEU A 33 21.15 10.55 1.80
N HIS A 34 22.32 10.29 1.20
CA HIS A 34 22.74 10.95 -0.03
C HIS A 34 22.07 10.30 -1.25
N GLN A 35 20.78 10.51 -1.40
CA GLN A 35 20.04 10.07 -2.58
C GLN A 35 20.28 11.04 -3.73
N ASP A 36 20.45 10.50 -4.94
CA ASP A 36 20.38 11.29 -6.14
C ASP A 36 18.96 11.88 -6.26
N ARG A 37 18.84 13.18 -6.03
CA ARG A 37 17.55 13.91 -6.11
C ARG A 37 16.90 13.81 -7.49
N ASN A 38 17.65 13.42 -8.51
CA ASN A 38 17.13 13.16 -9.86
C ASN A 38 16.40 11.81 -9.98
N LYS A 39 16.57 10.88 -9.03
CA LYS A 39 15.69 9.71 -8.89
C LYS A 39 14.54 10.10 -7.97
N ALA A 40 13.60 10.87 -8.52
CA ALA A 40 12.43 11.33 -7.79
C ALA A 40 11.67 10.15 -7.16
N PRO A 41 11.15 10.31 -5.93
CA PRO A 41 10.22 9.34 -5.35
C PRO A 41 9.03 9.15 -6.29
N LEU A 42 8.40 7.98 -6.23
CA LEU A 42 7.17 7.73 -6.95
C LEU A 42 6.13 8.75 -6.49
N SER A 43 5.78 9.68 -7.38
CA SER A 43 4.74 10.67 -7.09
C SER A 43 3.37 10.02 -7.08
N GLU A 44 2.42 10.60 -6.34
CA GLU A 44 1.02 10.15 -6.37
C GLU A 44 0.43 10.19 -7.79
N ALA A 45 0.82 11.16 -8.61
CA ALA A 45 0.40 11.20 -10.02
C ALA A 45 0.88 9.96 -10.80
N TYR A 46 2.11 9.51 -10.53
CA TYR A 46 2.66 8.32 -11.19
C TYR A 46 2.04 7.02 -10.64
N PHE A 47 1.66 6.98 -9.34
CA PHE A 47 0.84 5.90 -8.79
C PHE A 47 -0.47 5.74 -9.57
N TRP A 48 -1.20 6.84 -9.77
CA TRP A 48 -2.45 6.80 -10.52
C TRP A 48 -2.23 6.49 -12.02
N GLU A 49 -1.12 6.91 -12.62
CA GLU A 49 -0.74 6.48 -13.97
C GLU A 49 -0.60 4.95 -14.05
N ILE A 50 0.07 4.33 -13.07
CA ILE A 50 0.24 2.87 -13.03
C ILE A 50 -1.12 2.18 -12.85
N ILE A 51 -1.98 2.67 -11.96
CA ILE A 51 -3.36 2.16 -11.79
C ILE A 51 -4.16 2.29 -13.09
N SER A 52 -3.95 3.34 -13.87
CA SER A 52 -4.66 3.52 -15.15
C SER A 52 -4.26 2.51 -16.23
N LEU A 53 -3.20 1.71 -16.00
CA LEU A 53 -2.78 0.65 -16.92
C LEU A 53 -3.59 -0.64 -16.77
N LEU A 54 -4.41 -0.78 -15.71
CA LEU A 54 -5.24 -1.97 -15.51
C LEU A 54 -6.12 -2.22 -16.76
N ASP A 55 -5.99 -3.42 -17.35
CA ASP A 55 -6.63 -3.76 -18.62
C ASP A 55 -8.03 -4.34 -18.38
N TRP A 56 -9.00 -3.46 -18.17
CA TRP A 56 -10.41 -3.83 -18.00
C TRP A 56 -11.05 -4.47 -19.25
N SER A 57 -10.34 -4.63 -20.37
CA SER A 57 -10.82 -5.50 -21.46
C SER A 57 -10.69 -7.00 -21.13
N LYS A 58 -9.98 -7.34 -20.04
CA LYS A 58 -9.73 -8.70 -19.56
C LYS A 58 -10.65 -9.16 -18.43
N VAL A 59 -11.80 -8.51 -18.23
CA VAL A 59 -12.78 -8.89 -17.19
C VAL A 59 -13.05 -10.39 -17.18
N GLY A 60 -12.94 -11.00 -15.99
CA GLY A 60 -13.02 -12.44 -15.77
C GLY A 60 -11.66 -13.12 -15.60
N ASP A 61 -10.57 -12.39 -15.80
CA ASP A 61 -9.18 -12.81 -15.57
C ASP A 61 -8.42 -11.67 -14.87
N ASP A 62 -8.54 -11.62 -13.54
CA ASP A 62 -8.02 -10.50 -12.74
C ASP A 62 -6.48 -10.42 -12.80
N GLU A 63 -5.79 -11.56 -12.88
CA GLU A 63 -4.33 -11.63 -13.12
C GLU A 63 -3.96 -10.90 -14.42
N ALA A 64 -4.71 -11.13 -15.51
CA ALA A 64 -4.50 -10.44 -16.77
C ALA A 64 -4.84 -8.94 -16.73
N ILE A 65 -5.77 -8.52 -15.85
CA ILE A 65 -6.12 -7.10 -15.66
C ILE A 65 -4.94 -6.34 -15.01
N VAL A 66 -4.28 -6.93 -14.01
CA VAL A 66 -3.19 -6.26 -13.27
C VAL A 66 -1.82 -6.33 -13.94
N GLU A 67 -1.61 -7.30 -14.84
CA GLU A 67 -0.34 -7.55 -15.50
C GLU A 67 0.33 -6.30 -16.11
N PRO A 68 -0.35 -5.38 -16.80
CA PRO A 68 0.28 -4.17 -17.33
C PRO A 68 0.88 -3.25 -16.24
N ALA A 69 0.23 -3.16 -15.07
CA ALA A 69 0.72 -2.38 -13.95
C ALA A 69 1.96 -3.03 -13.32
N ILE A 70 1.95 -4.36 -13.16
CA ILE A 70 3.09 -5.15 -12.68
C ILE A 70 4.28 -4.99 -13.64
N ALA A 71 4.05 -5.18 -14.94
CA ALA A 71 5.08 -5.02 -15.97
C ALA A 71 5.69 -3.61 -15.94
N ARG A 72 4.88 -2.55 -15.75
CA ARG A 72 5.38 -1.18 -15.61
C ARG A 72 6.30 -1.02 -14.39
N LEU A 73 5.89 -1.51 -13.23
CA LEU A 73 6.68 -1.43 -12.00
C LEU A 73 8.01 -2.19 -12.12
N VAL A 74 8.01 -3.35 -12.78
CA VAL A 74 9.21 -4.16 -13.03
C VAL A 74 10.27 -3.39 -13.82
N THR A 75 9.87 -2.51 -14.76
CA THR A 75 10.83 -1.67 -15.50
C THR A 75 11.46 -0.55 -14.66
N GLY A 76 10.79 -0.15 -13.57
CA GLY A 76 11.21 0.92 -12.67
C GLY A 76 12.32 0.52 -11.69
N SER A 77 12.51 1.33 -10.64
CA SER A 77 13.42 1.00 -9.55
C SER A 77 12.73 0.12 -8.49
N ILE A 78 13.49 -0.69 -7.74
CA ILE A 78 12.94 -1.43 -6.58
C ILE A 78 12.26 -0.48 -5.60
N ARG A 79 12.86 0.70 -5.39
CA ARG A 79 12.29 1.76 -4.56
C ARG A 79 10.88 2.17 -5.01
N HIS A 80 10.63 2.27 -6.32
CA HIS A 80 9.29 2.59 -6.83
C HIS A 80 8.26 1.51 -6.54
N ILE A 81 8.67 0.23 -6.42
CA ILE A 81 7.76 -0.84 -6.01
C ILE A 81 7.33 -0.65 -4.55
N PHE A 82 8.28 -0.34 -3.65
CA PHE A 82 7.99 -0.06 -2.25
C PHE A 82 7.14 1.23 -2.08
N GLU A 83 7.48 2.29 -2.79
CA GLU A 83 6.71 3.54 -2.74
C GLU A 83 5.30 3.39 -3.34
N PHE A 84 5.13 2.53 -4.35
CA PHE A 84 3.80 2.16 -4.84
C PHE A 84 3.01 1.39 -3.77
N ALA A 85 3.65 0.45 -3.06
CA ALA A 85 3.03 -0.27 -1.95
C ALA A 85 2.60 0.69 -0.82
N ASP A 86 3.45 1.66 -0.47
CA ASP A 86 3.15 2.67 0.54
C ASP A 86 1.93 3.50 0.13
N LEU A 87 1.90 4.02 -1.10
CA LEU A 87 0.78 4.81 -1.59
C LEU A 87 -0.50 3.98 -1.68
N LEU A 88 -0.43 2.74 -2.17
CA LEU A 88 -1.59 1.83 -2.16
C LEU A 88 -2.12 1.66 -0.74
N SER A 89 -1.25 1.37 0.22
CA SER A 89 -1.62 1.16 1.61
C SER A 89 -2.24 2.42 2.24
N GLU A 90 -1.71 3.61 1.94
CA GLU A 90 -2.27 4.89 2.35
C GLU A 90 -3.70 5.06 1.82
N LYS A 91 -3.94 4.79 0.53
CA LYS A 91 -5.28 4.94 -0.07
C LYS A 91 -6.28 3.97 0.52
N LEU A 92 -5.89 2.71 0.75
CA LEU A 92 -6.74 1.70 1.40
C LEU A 92 -7.02 2.05 2.87
N TYR A 93 -6.05 2.57 3.60
CA TYR A 93 -6.21 3.02 4.98
C TYR A 93 -7.16 4.22 5.10
N ALA A 94 -7.09 5.16 4.17
CA ALA A 94 -8.00 6.31 4.12
C ALA A 94 -9.47 5.91 3.86
N LEU A 95 -9.69 4.76 3.22
CA LEU A 95 -11.01 4.15 3.01
C LEU A 95 -11.42 3.18 4.12
N ASP A 96 -10.55 2.89 5.09
CA ASP A 96 -10.88 2.04 6.24
C ASP A 96 -11.74 2.82 7.24
N GLY A 97 -13.06 2.64 7.17
CA GLY A 97 -13.95 3.31 8.10
C GLY A 97 -15.40 2.88 7.97
N ARG A 98 -16.12 2.95 9.10
CA ARG A 98 -17.52 2.52 9.21
C ARG A 98 -18.41 3.21 8.17
N LYS A 99 -18.17 4.50 7.90
CA LYS A 99 -18.94 5.28 6.92
C LYS A 99 -18.89 4.68 5.50
N TYR A 100 -17.79 4.05 5.09
CA TYR A 100 -17.69 3.39 3.79
C TYR A 100 -18.24 1.97 3.85
N ALA A 101 -17.98 1.26 4.96
CA ALA A 101 -18.44 -0.10 5.19
C ALA A 101 -19.99 -0.23 5.18
N LEU A 102 -20.72 0.86 5.46
CA LEU A 102 -22.19 0.92 5.37
C LEU A 102 -22.72 0.90 3.93
N HIS A 103 -21.86 1.04 2.92
CA HIS A 103 -22.26 1.29 1.53
C HIS A 103 -21.73 0.28 0.51
N ILE A 104 -21.23 -0.89 0.95
CA ILE A 104 -20.66 -1.91 0.05
C ILE A 104 -21.68 -2.92 -0.52
N GLY A 105 -22.97 -2.73 -0.27
CA GLY A 105 -24.04 -3.60 -0.78
C GLY A 105 -24.52 -4.63 0.26
N GLU A 106 -24.71 -5.88 -0.16
CA GLU A 106 -25.30 -6.95 0.65
C GLU A 106 -24.50 -7.20 1.95
N ASP A 107 -23.18 -7.18 1.83
CA ASP A 107 -22.21 -7.39 2.92
C ASP A 107 -21.89 -6.13 3.74
N SER A 108 -22.68 -5.07 3.59
CA SER A 108 -22.48 -3.84 4.35
C SER A 108 -22.50 -4.09 5.85
N TRP A 109 -21.65 -3.34 6.56
CA TRP A 109 -21.55 -3.38 8.00
C TRP A 109 -22.92 -3.16 8.66
N LYS A 110 -23.27 -4.02 9.61
CA LYS A 110 -24.48 -3.93 10.43
C LYS A 110 -24.13 -4.37 11.85
N ALA A 111 -24.62 -3.66 12.86
CA ALA A 111 -24.21 -3.87 14.26
C ALA A 111 -24.39 -5.31 14.76
N ASP A 112 -25.48 -5.96 14.34
CA ASP A 112 -25.88 -7.28 14.84
C ASP A 112 -25.69 -8.40 13.80
N HIS A 113 -24.85 -8.20 12.79
CA HIS A 113 -24.58 -9.19 11.74
C HIS A 113 -23.10 -9.39 11.53
N TYR A 114 -22.74 -10.56 10.99
CA TYR A 114 -21.38 -10.81 10.53
C TYR A 114 -20.98 -9.79 9.46
N PHE A 115 -19.75 -9.29 9.58
CA PHE A 115 -19.13 -8.39 8.63
C PHE A 115 -17.79 -8.97 8.20
N SER A 116 -17.65 -9.27 6.91
CA SER A 116 -16.41 -9.82 6.36
C SER A 116 -15.37 -8.71 6.21
N VAL A 117 -14.32 -8.80 7.03
CA VAL A 117 -13.21 -7.85 7.02
C VAL A 117 -12.42 -7.89 5.71
N ASP A 118 -12.29 -9.07 5.11
CA ASP A 118 -11.58 -9.28 3.84
C ASP A 118 -12.39 -8.71 2.69
N ASN A 119 -13.70 -8.99 2.65
CA ASN A 119 -14.57 -8.47 1.59
C ASN A 119 -14.57 -6.94 1.57
N PHE A 120 -14.59 -6.29 2.75
CA PHE A 120 -14.48 -4.83 2.83
C PHE A 120 -13.11 -4.32 2.39
N LEU A 121 -12.01 -5.02 2.70
CA LEU A 121 -10.69 -4.69 2.14
C LEU A 121 -10.71 -4.77 0.62
N TYR A 122 -11.29 -5.81 0.04
CA TYR A 122 -11.34 -5.97 -1.41
C TYR A 122 -12.29 -4.97 -2.10
N ALA A 123 -13.36 -4.53 -1.42
CA ALA A 123 -14.20 -3.43 -1.89
C ALA A 123 -13.42 -2.10 -1.93
N ARG A 124 -12.57 -1.83 -0.92
CA ARG A 124 -11.65 -0.67 -0.93
C ARG A 124 -10.63 -0.78 -2.07
N CYS A 125 -10.13 -1.98 -2.35
CA CYS A 125 -9.27 -2.23 -3.52
C CYS A 125 -10.00 -1.93 -4.83
N CYS A 126 -11.27 -2.33 -4.97
CA CYS A 126 -12.10 -2.01 -6.13
C CYS A 126 -12.19 -0.49 -6.37
N VAL A 127 -12.37 0.31 -5.31
CA VAL A 127 -12.37 1.78 -5.42
C VAL A 127 -11.07 2.31 -6.00
N VAL A 128 -9.93 1.87 -5.47
CA VAL A 128 -8.61 2.31 -5.94
C VAL A 128 -8.35 1.84 -7.37
N ALA A 129 -8.69 0.60 -7.72
CA ALA A 129 -8.50 0.02 -9.04
C ALA A 129 -9.29 0.77 -10.14
N ASN A 130 -10.45 1.34 -9.79
CA ASN A 130 -11.24 2.19 -10.69
C ASN A 130 -10.67 3.61 -10.86
N GLY A 131 -9.53 3.89 -10.22
CA GLY A 131 -8.73 5.08 -10.45
C GLY A 131 -9.11 6.29 -9.59
N LYS A 132 -8.32 7.35 -9.79
CA LYS A 132 -8.32 8.55 -8.94
C LYS A 132 -9.70 9.21 -8.83
N ASP A 133 -10.43 9.30 -9.92
CA ASP A 133 -11.71 10.01 -9.96
C ASP A 133 -12.77 9.33 -9.08
N LEU A 134 -12.83 7.98 -9.08
CA LEU A 134 -13.75 7.27 -8.20
C LEU A 134 -13.28 7.36 -6.74
N TYR A 135 -11.98 7.18 -6.51
CA TYR A 135 -11.37 7.30 -5.19
C TYR A 135 -11.73 8.65 -4.53
N ASP A 136 -11.53 9.76 -5.24
CA ASP A 136 -11.85 11.10 -4.74
C ASP A 136 -13.35 11.28 -4.48
N LYS A 137 -14.21 10.74 -5.36
CA LYS A 137 -15.68 10.78 -5.17
C LYS A 137 -16.10 10.03 -3.92
N VAL A 138 -15.55 8.83 -3.69
CA VAL A 138 -15.86 8.03 -2.50
C VAL A 138 -15.39 8.73 -1.22
N LEU A 139 -14.18 9.32 -1.23
CA LEU A 139 -13.70 10.09 -0.08
C LEU A 139 -14.64 11.24 0.30
N GLN A 140 -15.22 11.91 -0.69
CA GLN A 140 -16.16 13.01 -0.51
C GLN A 140 -17.57 12.52 -0.13
N ASP A 141 -18.03 11.45 -0.76
CA ASP A 141 -19.36 10.85 -0.57
C ASP A 141 -19.24 9.33 -0.43
N PRO A 142 -19.25 8.78 0.81
CA PRO A 142 -19.18 7.35 1.06
C PRO A 142 -20.28 6.53 0.38
N ALA A 143 -21.42 7.14 0.00
CA ALA A 143 -22.49 6.44 -0.69
C ALA A 143 -22.12 6.05 -2.14
N GLN A 144 -21.01 6.59 -2.68
CA GLN A 144 -20.45 6.24 -3.98
C GLN A 144 -19.61 4.95 -3.96
N MET A 145 -19.48 4.29 -2.81
CA MET A 145 -18.82 2.98 -2.74
C MET A 145 -19.43 2.02 -3.78
N PRO A 146 -18.61 1.31 -4.58
CA PRO A 146 -19.06 0.20 -5.39
C PRO A 146 -19.81 -0.80 -4.51
N ARG A 147 -21.00 -1.22 -4.96
CA ARG A 147 -21.82 -2.20 -4.27
C ARG A 147 -21.58 -3.56 -4.87
N ASP A 148 -21.35 -4.55 -4.02
CA ASP A 148 -21.22 -5.96 -4.41
C ASP A 148 -20.09 -6.19 -5.43
N LEU A 149 -19.06 -5.33 -5.38
CA LEU A 149 -17.89 -5.38 -6.25
C LEU A 149 -16.62 -5.33 -5.41
N THR A 150 -15.69 -6.21 -5.73
CA THR A 150 -14.40 -6.39 -5.07
C THR A 150 -13.29 -6.50 -6.11
N PHE A 151 -12.04 -6.25 -5.71
CA PHE A 151 -10.88 -6.45 -6.59
C PHE A 151 -9.63 -6.74 -5.76
N GLU A 152 -9.50 -7.98 -5.26
CA GLU A 152 -8.41 -8.41 -4.38
C GLU A 152 -7.03 -8.31 -5.05
N GLU A 153 -6.95 -8.60 -6.35
CA GLU A 153 -5.71 -8.72 -7.12
C GLU A 153 -4.81 -7.47 -7.06
N LEU A 154 -5.38 -6.30 -6.77
CA LEU A 154 -4.64 -5.07 -6.55
C LEU A 154 -3.57 -5.19 -5.45
N LEU A 155 -3.83 -6.01 -4.42
CA LEU A 155 -2.93 -6.20 -3.28
C LEU A 155 -1.62 -6.89 -3.67
N TYR A 156 -1.63 -7.72 -4.71
CA TYR A 156 -0.47 -8.53 -5.09
C TYR A 156 0.49 -7.84 -6.05
N ILE A 157 0.08 -6.71 -6.65
CA ILE A 157 0.91 -5.94 -7.60
C ILE A 157 2.33 -5.66 -7.07
N PRO A 158 2.54 -5.16 -5.83
CA PRO A 158 3.88 -4.86 -5.35
C PRO A 158 4.75 -6.11 -5.15
N SER A 159 4.20 -7.16 -4.54
CA SER A 159 4.92 -8.41 -4.30
C SER A 159 5.31 -9.08 -5.60
N GLU A 160 4.39 -9.18 -6.55
CA GLU A 160 4.67 -9.77 -7.86
C GLU A 160 5.71 -8.98 -8.65
N ALA A 161 5.60 -7.65 -8.67
CA ALA A 161 6.58 -6.82 -9.36
C ALA A 161 7.98 -6.98 -8.75
N TYR A 162 8.08 -7.07 -7.43
CA TYR A 162 9.35 -7.25 -6.73
C TYR A 162 9.96 -8.63 -6.98
N GLU A 163 9.16 -9.69 -6.82
CA GLU A 163 9.60 -11.07 -7.03
C GLU A 163 10.01 -11.29 -8.48
N ARG A 164 9.24 -10.79 -9.44
CA ARG A 164 9.58 -10.85 -10.87
C ARG A 164 10.86 -10.09 -11.21
N LYS A 165 11.09 -8.92 -10.60
CA LYS A 165 12.27 -8.09 -10.85
C LYS A 165 13.55 -8.66 -10.22
N THR A 166 13.44 -9.26 -9.04
CA THR A 166 14.60 -9.58 -8.21
C THR A 166 14.86 -11.08 -8.04
N GLY A 167 13.85 -11.92 -8.28
CA GLY A 167 13.87 -13.35 -7.95
C GLY A 167 13.88 -13.65 -6.46
N LYS A 168 13.59 -12.66 -5.60
CA LYS A 168 13.60 -12.78 -4.13
C LYS A 168 12.21 -12.55 -3.58
N HIS A 169 11.90 -13.21 -2.46
CA HIS A 169 10.64 -13.02 -1.75
C HIS A 169 10.45 -11.58 -1.29
N TYR A 170 9.22 -11.09 -1.39
CA TYR A 170 8.82 -9.76 -0.94
C TYR A 170 8.61 -9.74 0.59
N ASP A 171 9.47 -9.01 1.30
CA ASP A 171 9.45 -8.88 2.77
C ASP A 171 9.37 -7.40 3.20
N TYR A 172 8.67 -6.58 2.40
CA TYR A 172 8.48 -5.16 2.69
C TYR A 172 7.09 -4.93 3.30
N THR A 173 7.08 -4.31 4.48
CA THR A 173 5.85 -3.86 5.14
C THR A 173 5.53 -2.42 4.70
N PRO A 174 4.39 -2.19 4.03
CA PRO A 174 3.98 -0.85 3.63
C PRO A 174 3.75 0.09 4.82
N ALA A 175 3.82 1.40 4.55
CA ALA A 175 3.73 2.46 5.56
C ALA A 175 2.43 2.46 6.39
N TYR A 176 1.31 2.00 5.82
CA TYR A 176 0.02 1.96 6.49
C TYR A 176 -0.52 0.53 6.59
N PRO A 177 -1.06 0.11 7.75
CA PRO A 177 -1.72 -1.19 7.89
C PRO A 177 -3.04 -1.19 7.11
N ILE A 178 -3.24 -2.16 6.21
CA ILE A 178 -4.42 -2.19 5.32
C ILE A 178 -5.62 -2.95 5.90
N GLU A 179 -5.37 -3.79 6.91
CA GLU A 179 -6.38 -4.61 7.56
C GLU A 179 -7.55 -3.78 8.05
N THR A 180 -8.77 -4.28 7.87
CA THR A 180 -9.99 -3.60 8.31
C THR A 180 -9.94 -3.34 9.82
N TYR A 181 -10.37 -2.14 10.25
CA TYR A 181 -10.26 -1.59 11.61
C TYR A 181 -8.90 -1.00 12.01
N SER A 182 -7.90 -1.02 11.12
CA SER A 182 -6.60 -0.40 11.39
C SER A 182 -6.65 1.12 11.50
N ASN A 183 -7.55 1.77 10.76
CA ASN A 183 -7.84 3.19 10.92
C ASN A 183 -8.83 3.42 12.04
N GLN A 184 -8.33 3.37 13.27
CA GLN A 184 -9.15 3.54 14.48
C GLN A 184 -10.01 4.82 14.45
N ALA A 185 -9.54 5.90 13.81
CA ALA A 185 -10.32 7.13 13.67
C ALA A 185 -11.54 6.96 12.74
N GLY A 186 -11.41 6.20 11.65
CA GLY A 186 -12.50 5.89 10.71
C GLY A 186 -13.60 5.00 11.28
N TRP A 187 -13.35 4.35 12.42
CA TRP A 187 -14.26 3.40 13.07
C TRP A 187 -14.83 3.89 14.41
N LYS A 188 -14.43 5.07 14.89
CA LYS A 188 -15.13 5.71 16.01
C LYS A 188 -16.52 6.11 15.56
N ASP A 189 -17.51 5.84 16.40
CA ASP A 189 -18.88 6.27 16.15
C ASP A 189 -18.90 7.76 15.83
N ALA A 190 -19.53 8.12 14.71
CA ALA A 190 -19.95 9.49 14.51
C ALA A 190 -20.96 9.79 15.61
N GLN A 191 -20.52 10.45 16.69
CA GLN A 191 -21.40 11.02 17.69
C GLN A 191 -22.41 11.96 17.05
#